data_AF-A0A1Y3MR88-F1
#
_entry.id   AF-A0A1Y3MR88-F1
#
_cell.length_a   1.000
_cell.length_b   1.000
_cell.length_c   1.000
_cell.angle_alpha   90.00
_cell.angle_beta   90.00
_cell.angle_gamma   90.00
#
_symmetry.space_group_name_H-M   'P 1'
#
loop_
_entity.id
_entity.type
_entity.pdbx_description
1 polymer ?
#
loop_
_entity_poly.entity_id
_entity_poly.type
_entity_poly.pdbx_seq_one_letter_code
_entity_poly.pdbx_strand_id
1 'polypeptide(L)'
;GVYGDPTVLTVTIDKNKFLHVIDVDGENYKVDNFSFNANGVDPNNFVVIFNVKGTSMHFNGCNYYSMDGYAHRVIWNMPKVTDLKMENVRVFGSILAPLAKVESGHGNLQGQLIVKSFNGPFQIDWIKFIGCLPGNEDSEEEKPTPKPEPQPEPEPEPEPQPEPEPEPEPEPQPEPQPEPQPEPEPQPEPEPQPEPEPQPEPDNSKKCIADKPFDIISNFGAFSFGDFNAYNSDVQGRIGAKGRLSAVSYSINNNVYNGQQYKCSQSPLKDDFPYAVVAGSVYIQNASVKNGGIASTDLTELDGNLKNLVLYNDCKVTNDISIIDFDKEESKMISLSQKLAKLKDSDE
;
A
#
# COMPACT_ATOMS: atom_id res chain seq x y z
N GLY A 1 35.24 17.00 23.45
CA GLY A 1 35.11 15.85 24.37
C GLY A 1 34.06 16.18 25.39
N VAL A 2 32.83 15.72 25.15
CA VAL A 2 31.74 15.51 26.12
C VAL A 2 31.04 14.25 25.58
N TYR A 3 30.60 13.34 26.44
CA TYR A 3 29.79 12.18 26.02
C TYR A 3 28.67 12.69 25.10
N GLY A 4 28.70 12.26 23.83
CA GLY A 4 28.14 13.01 22.71
C GLY A 4 26.63 13.16 22.78
N ASP A 5 26.16 14.38 22.55
CA ASP A 5 24.74 14.67 22.40
C ASP A 5 24.13 13.77 21.31
N PRO A 6 22.92 13.22 21.52
CA PRO A 6 22.28 12.35 20.56
C PRO A 6 22.06 13.09 19.23
N THR A 7 22.34 12.43 18.10
CA THR A 7 22.05 13.01 16.78
C THR A 7 20.54 13.01 16.55
N VAL A 8 19.98 14.17 16.18
CA VAL A 8 18.54 14.34 15.93
C VAL A 8 18.30 14.78 14.51
N LEU A 9 17.48 14.02 13.75
CA LEU A 9 16.94 14.48 12.47
C LEU A 9 15.56 15.07 12.72
N THR A 10 15.37 16.35 12.37
CA THR A 10 14.09 17.06 12.54
C THR A 10 13.44 17.30 11.20
N VAL A 11 12.16 16.91 11.09
CA VAL A 11 11.30 17.20 9.94
C VAL A 11 10.12 18.00 10.44
N THR A 12 9.92 19.18 9.85
CA THR A 12 8.82 20.08 10.18
C THR A 12 7.98 20.28 8.93
N ILE A 13 6.70 19.93 9.00
CA ILE A 13 5.76 20.07 7.89
C ILE A 13 5.37 21.55 7.78
N ASP A 14 5.65 22.13 6.61
CA ASP A 14 5.15 23.44 6.22
C ASP A 14 3.71 23.30 5.72
N LYS A 15 2.78 24.03 6.35
CA LYS A 15 1.35 24.04 6.01
C LYS A 15 1.06 24.56 4.61
N ASN A 16 1.99 25.26 3.98
CA ASN A 16 1.84 25.80 2.63
C ASN A 16 2.43 24.86 1.56
N LYS A 17 3.10 23.77 1.96
CA LYS A 17 3.75 22.84 1.02
C LYS A 17 3.11 21.45 1.13
N PHE A 18 2.77 20.88 -0.03
CA PHE A 18 2.30 19.50 -0.09
C PHE A 18 3.46 18.49 -0.07
N LEU A 19 4.58 18.79 -0.74
CA LEU A 19 5.72 17.88 -0.82
C LEU A 19 6.87 18.38 0.04
N HIS A 20 7.45 17.49 0.84
CA HIS A 20 8.69 17.72 1.59
C HIS A 20 9.74 16.69 1.18
N VAL A 21 10.85 17.15 0.58
CA VAL A 21 11.93 16.26 0.13
C VAL A 21 13.16 16.45 1.02
N ILE A 22 13.55 15.41 1.75
CA ILE A 22 14.72 15.41 2.62
C ILE A 22 15.80 14.51 2.03
N ASP A 23 16.97 15.07 1.72
CA ASP A 23 18.12 14.28 1.32
C ASP A 23 18.81 13.68 2.57
N VAL A 24 19.11 12.38 2.50
CA VAL A 24 19.75 11.62 3.59
C VAL A 24 21.03 10.98 3.06
N ASP A 25 22.15 11.15 3.76
CA ASP A 25 23.38 10.40 3.46
C ASP A 25 23.26 8.99 4.04
N GLY A 26 23.10 7.99 3.19
CA GLY A 26 22.89 6.60 3.60
C GLY A 26 24.13 5.93 4.18
N GLU A 27 25.31 6.22 3.62
CA GLU A 27 26.58 5.57 4.02
C GLU A 27 26.98 5.99 5.44
N ASN A 28 26.68 7.24 5.79
CA ASN A 28 26.97 7.82 7.10
C ASN A 28 25.72 7.99 7.97
N TYR A 29 24.62 7.31 7.64
CA TYR A 29 23.38 7.48 8.38
C TYR A 29 23.53 7.02 9.83
N LYS A 30 23.49 7.99 10.75
CA LYS A 30 23.55 7.76 12.19
C LYS A 30 22.69 8.79 12.90
N VAL A 31 21.43 8.46 13.09
CA VAL A 31 20.43 9.26 13.80
C VAL A 31 20.02 8.50 15.06
N ASP A 32 20.10 9.13 16.23
CA ASP A 32 19.66 8.52 17.49
C ASP A 32 18.17 8.77 17.73
N ASN A 33 17.68 9.97 17.36
CA ASN A 33 16.27 10.35 17.53
C ASN A 33 15.71 11.08 16.31
N PHE A 34 14.44 10.80 16.01
CA PHE A 34 13.67 11.50 15.00
C PHE A 34 12.69 12.48 15.66
N SER A 35 12.66 13.72 15.17
CA SER A 35 11.67 14.72 15.58
C SER A 35 10.79 15.08 14.39
N PHE A 36 9.61 14.46 14.30
CA PHE A 36 8.62 14.74 13.27
C PHE A 36 7.55 15.68 13.83
N ASN A 37 7.42 16.88 13.24
CA ASN A 37 6.44 17.88 13.64
C ASN A 37 5.50 18.20 12.48
N ALA A 38 4.27 17.71 12.57
CA ALA A 38 3.22 17.96 11.59
C ALA A 38 2.62 19.38 11.65
N ASN A 39 2.89 20.17 12.70
CA ASN A 39 2.34 21.54 12.87
C ASN A 39 0.81 21.65 12.75
N GLY A 40 0.08 20.58 13.08
CA GLY A 40 -1.38 20.54 12.94
C GLY A 40 -1.89 20.46 11.50
N VAL A 41 -1.00 20.24 10.52
CA VAL A 41 -1.39 19.98 9.13
C VAL A 41 -2.04 18.61 9.04
N ASP A 42 -3.19 18.54 8.36
CA ASP A 42 -3.88 17.29 8.07
C ASP A 42 -2.92 16.34 7.30
N PRO A 43 -2.72 15.08 7.75
CA PRO A 43 -1.91 14.09 7.04
C PRO A 43 -2.24 13.94 5.55
N ASN A 44 -3.49 14.18 5.14
CA ASN A 44 -3.90 14.12 3.74
C ASN A 44 -3.28 15.21 2.87
N ASN A 45 -2.77 16.29 3.47
CA ASN A 45 -2.29 17.48 2.80
C ASN A 45 -0.76 17.56 2.70
N PHE A 46 -0.03 16.47 3.02
CA PHE A 46 1.40 16.42 2.78
C PHE A 46 1.93 15.03 2.43
N VAL A 47 3.11 14.99 1.82
CA VAL A 47 3.92 13.80 1.56
C VAL A 47 5.38 14.10 1.86
N VAL A 48 6.04 13.17 2.55
CA VAL A 48 7.45 13.27 2.88
C VAL A 48 8.25 12.21 2.14
N ILE A 49 9.28 12.63 1.42
CA ILE A 49 10.21 11.75 0.71
C ILE A 49 11.60 11.93 1.29
N PHE A 50 12.13 10.87 1.91
CA PHE A 50 13.54 10.78 2.25
C PHE A 50 14.31 10.20 1.07
N ASN A 51 15.02 11.06 0.35
CA ASN A 51 15.88 10.66 -0.77
C ASN A 51 17.26 10.26 -0.26
N VAL A 52 17.47 8.95 -0.10
CA VAL A 52 18.73 8.39 0.38
C VAL A 52 19.78 8.40 -0.71
N LYS A 53 20.93 9.02 -0.42
CA LYS A 53 22.12 9.05 -1.27
C LYS A 53 23.11 7.97 -0.85
N GLY A 54 23.98 7.57 -1.78
CA GLY A 54 24.94 6.48 -1.56
C GLY A 54 24.43 5.12 -2.04
N THR A 55 25.23 4.08 -1.80
CA THR A 55 24.93 2.69 -2.19
C THR A 55 24.61 1.78 -1.01
N SER A 56 24.75 2.28 0.22
CA SER A 56 24.37 1.57 1.44
C SER A 56 23.52 2.43 2.36
N MET A 57 22.79 1.78 3.26
CA MET A 57 22.01 2.43 4.32
C MET A 57 21.89 1.46 5.49
N HIS A 58 22.01 1.97 6.72
CA HIS A 58 21.86 1.17 7.92
C HIS A 58 20.89 1.84 8.91
N PHE A 59 19.71 1.26 9.07
CA PHE A 59 18.80 1.61 10.15
C PHE A 59 19.18 0.84 11.41
N ASN A 60 19.66 1.55 12.45
CA ASN A 60 20.05 0.95 13.72
C ASN A 60 19.71 1.85 14.91
N GLY A 61 18.93 1.34 15.86
CA GLY A 61 18.75 1.96 17.19
C GLY A 61 18.00 3.30 17.24
N CYS A 62 17.60 3.89 16.10
CA CYS A 62 16.95 5.19 16.05
C CYS A 62 15.51 5.14 16.57
N ASN A 63 15.14 6.13 17.38
CA ASN A 63 13.76 6.34 17.83
C ASN A 63 12.96 7.17 16.80
N TYR A 64 12.03 6.52 16.09
CA TYR A 64 11.14 7.16 15.11
C TYR A 64 9.71 7.40 15.60
N TYR A 65 9.41 7.21 16.90
CA TYR A 65 8.04 7.23 17.42
C TYR A 65 7.27 8.54 17.14
N SER A 66 7.96 9.66 16.91
CA SER A 66 7.32 10.92 16.51
C SER A 66 6.60 10.85 15.15
N MET A 67 6.90 9.84 14.33
CA MET A 67 6.26 9.58 13.02
C MET A 67 5.01 8.70 13.12
N ASP A 68 4.63 8.26 14.32
CA ASP A 68 3.43 7.45 14.51
C ASP A 68 2.17 8.20 14.02
N GLY A 69 1.30 7.49 13.31
CA GLY A 69 0.16 8.06 12.59
C GLY A 69 0.49 8.67 11.21
N TYR A 70 1.76 8.86 10.84
CA TYR A 70 2.14 9.51 9.57
C TYR A 70 2.81 8.58 8.55
N ALA A 71 3.15 7.34 8.91
CA ALA A 71 3.84 6.40 8.01
C ALA A 71 3.20 6.22 6.62
N HIS A 72 1.87 6.34 6.53
CA HIS A 72 1.12 6.24 5.28
C HIS A 72 1.37 7.41 4.29
N ARG A 73 2.12 8.43 4.71
CA ARG A 73 2.52 9.63 3.95
C ARG A 73 4.03 9.73 3.71
N VAL A 74 4.80 8.73 4.12
CA VAL A 74 6.26 8.77 4.08
C VAL A 74 6.83 7.71 3.14
N ILE A 75 7.78 8.11 2.30
CA ILE A 75 8.63 7.20 1.51
C ILE A 75 10.09 7.39 1.86
N TRP A 76 10.79 6.28 2.13
CA TRP A 76 12.24 6.18 2.08
C TRP A 76 12.66 5.73 0.69
N ASN A 77 13.02 6.68 -0.16
CA ASN A 77 13.40 6.43 -1.54
C ASN A 77 14.90 6.17 -1.65
N MET A 78 15.26 4.97 -2.14
CA MET A 78 16.64 4.49 -2.21
C MET A 78 17.01 4.06 -3.63
N PRO A 79 17.24 5.01 -4.56
CA PRO A 79 17.39 4.74 -5.99
C PRO A 79 18.67 3.99 -6.36
N LYS A 80 19.68 4.01 -5.49
CA LYS A 80 21.02 3.45 -5.74
C LYS A 80 21.52 2.54 -4.62
N VAL A 81 20.75 2.38 -3.54
CA VAL A 81 21.16 1.52 -2.43
C VAL A 81 21.08 0.07 -2.89
N THR A 82 22.19 -0.64 -2.70
CA THR A 82 22.34 -2.06 -2.97
C THR A 82 22.52 -2.89 -1.69
N ASP A 83 23.00 -2.28 -0.60
CA ASP A 83 23.17 -2.91 0.72
C ASP A 83 22.32 -2.15 1.74
N LEU A 84 21.21 -2.74 2.18
CA LEU A 84 20.33 -2.15 3.19
C LEU A 84 20.31 -3.04 4.44
N LYS A 85 20.70 -2.45 5.57
CA LYS A 85 20.69 -3.14 6.87
C LYS A 85 19.65 -2.55 7.80
N MET A 86 18.92 -3.43 8.50
CA MET A 86 17.85 -3.03 9.41
C MET A 86 17.90 -3.87 10.68
N GLU A 87 18.36 -3.31 11.79
CA GLU A 87 18.46 -4.02 13.07
C GLU A 87 18.18 -3.10 14.25
N ASN A 88 17.61 -3.66 15.32
CA ASN A 88 17.28 -2.99 16.58
C ASN A 88 16.50 -1.67 16.38
N VAL A 89 15.56 -1.66 15.43
CA VAL A 89 14.90 -0.43 14.97
C VAL A 89 13.43 -0.66 14.66
N ARG A 90 12.62 0.38 14.90
CA ARG A 90 11.25 0.50 14.35
C ARG A 90 11.23 1.63 13.33
N VAL A 91 11.19 1.30 12.05
CA VAL A 91 11.17 2.28 10.95
C VAL A 91 9.72 2.64 10.60
N PHE A 92 9.44 3.91 10.33
CA PHE A 92 8.13 4.38 9.88
C PHE A 92 8.22 4.92 8.46
N GLY A 93 7.24 4.55 7.63
CA GLY A 93 7.18 4.90 6.21
C GLY A 93 7.53 3.74 5.29
N SER A 94 7.09 3.83 4.04
CA SER A 94 7.35 2.80 3.04
C SER A 94 8.77 2.90 2.48
N ILE A 95 9.48 1.78 2.40
CA ILE A 95 10.82 1.69 1.82
C ILE A 95 10.71 1.30 0.34
N LEU A 96 11.17 2.19 -0.54
CA LEU A 96 11.31 1.96 -1.97
C LEU A 96 12.79 1.83 -2.31
N ALA A 97 13.29 0.60 -2.33
CA ALA A 97 14.70 0.27 -2.54
C ALA A 97 14.87 -0.87 -3.55
N PRO A 98 14.44 -0.69 -4.81
CA PRO A 98 14.28 -1.79 -5.78
C PRO A 98 15.60 -2.51 -6.14
N LEU A 99 16.75 -1.92 -5.83
CA LEU A 99 18.08 -2.50 -6.06
C LEU A 99 18.72 -3.10 -4.81
N ALA A 100 18.10 -2.90 -3.64
CA ALA A 100 18.70 -3.24 -2.35
C ALA A 100 18.51 -4.72 -1.99
N LYS A 101 19.62 -5.36 -1.63
CA LYS A 101 19.61 -6.59 -0.84
C LYS A 101 19.50 -6.21 0.62
N VAL A 102 18.48 -6.71 1.29
CA VAL A 102 18.22 -6.42 2.71
C VAL A 102 18.76 -7.53 3.58
N GLU A 103 19.53 -7.15 4.57
CA GLU A 103 19.90 -8.00 5.71
C GLU A 103 19.29 -7.40 6.98
N SER A 104 18.45 -8.17 7.68
CA SER A 104 17.72 -7.67 8.85
C SER A 104 18.06 -8.43 10.14
N GLY A 105 17.81 -7.77 11.26
CA GLY A 105 17.89 -8.29 12.63
C GLY A 105 16.58 -8.06 13.38
N HIS A 106 16.60 -7.99 14.71
CA HIS A 106 15.37 -7.69 15.47
C HIS A 106 14.84 -6.30 15.12
N GLY A 107 13.56 -6.17 14.77
CA GLY A 107 12.98 -4.86 14.49
C GLY A 107 11.62 -4.94 13.82
N ASN A 108 11.14 -3.77 13.42
CA ASN A 108 9.80 -3.59 12.90
C ASN A 108 9.76 -2.49 11.83
N LEU A 109 8.97 -2.70 10.77
CA LEU A 109 8.64 -1.70 9.76
C LEU A 109 7.16 -1.37 9.89
N GLN A 110 6.83 -0.10 10.05
CA GLN A 110 5.49 0.47 9.94
C GLN A 110 5.36 1.08 8.54
N GLY A 111 5.02 0.27 7.53
CA GLY A 111 5.06 0.67 6.12
C GLY A 111 5.05 -0.49 5.13
N GLN A 112 5.36 -0.21 3.87
CA GLN A 112 5.60 -1.22 2.82
C GLN A 112 7.10 -1.42 2.56
N LEU A 113 7.51 -2.63 2.21
CA LEU A 113 8.89 -2.95 1.83
C LEU A 113 8.95 -3.37 0.35
N ILE A 114 9.66 -2.62 -0.48
CA ILE A 114 9.83 -2.91 -1.91
C ILE A 114 11.33 -2.98 -2.23
N VAL A 115 11.86 -4.19 -2.45
CA VAL A 115 13.31 -4.46 -2.43
C VAL A 115 13.77 -5.44 -3.51
N LYS A 116 15.09 -5.55 -3.73
CA LYS A 116 15.64 -6.56 -4.65
C LYS A 116 15.62 -7.96 -4.04
N SER A 117 16.01 -8.08 -2.77
CA SER A 117 15.93 -9.33 -2.00
C SER A 117 15.87 -9.03 -0.51
N PHE A 118 15.35 -9.97 0.26
CA PHE A 118 15.26 -9.84 1.71
C PHE A 118 15.78 -11.09 2.41
N ASN A 119 16.55 -10.89 3.48
CA ASN A 119 17.01 -11.95 4.36
C ASN A 119 17.01 -11.48 5.81
N GLY A 120 16.33 -12.23 6.68
CA GLY A 120 16.44 -12.06 8.13
C GLY A 120 15.10 -12.16 8.88
N PRO A 121 15.14 -12.08 10.22
CA PRO A 121 13.95 -11.79 10.99
C PRO A 121 13.61 -10.31 10.83
N PHE A 122 12.34 -9.96 10.66
CA PHE A 122 11.86 -8.59 10.77
C PHE A 122 10.33 -8.57 10.73
N GLN A 123 9.71 -7.84 11.64
CA GLN A 123 8.26 -7.66 11.58
C GLN A 123 7.93 -6.58 10.55
N ILE A 124 6.97 -6.86 9.66
CA ILE A 124 6.47 -5.85 8.72
C ILE A 124 4.99 -5.61 9.03
N ASP A 125 4.69 -4.51 9.70
CA ASP A 125 3.34 -4.03 9.89
C ASP A 125 2.95 -3.17 8.68
N TRP A 126 2.12 -3.75 7.83
CA TRP A 126 1.76 -3.12 6.58
C TRP A 126 0.95 -1.87 6.82
N ILE A 127 1.53 -0.73 6.47
CA ILE A 127 0.84 0.53 6.33
C ILE A 127 0.96 0.92 4.87
N LYS A 128 -0.17 0.88 4.15
CA LYS A 128 -0.24 1.24 2.75
C LYS A 128 0.13 2.72 2.58
N PHE A 129 1.05 3.01 1.67
CA PHE A 129 1.30 4.38 1.27
C PHE A 129 0.11 4.90 0.45
N ILE A 130 -0.44 6.06 0.82
CA ILE A 130 -1.61 6.68 0.17
C ILE A 130 -1.35 8.12 -0.27
N GLY A 131 -0.10 8.58 -0.21
CA GLY A 131 0.30 9.89 -0.70
C GLY A 131 0.26 9.99 -2.22
N CYS A 132 -0.09 11.16 -2.73
CA CYS A 132 0.15 11.49 -4.13
C CYS A 132 1.64 11.83 -4.32
N LEU A 133 2.28 11.28 -5.34
CA LEU A 133 3.66 11.64 -5.70
C LEU A 133 3.64 12.56 -6.91
N PRO A 134 4.33 13.70 -6.93
CA PRO A 134 4.30 14.61 -8.08
C PRO A 134 4.98 13.98 -9.30
N GLY A 135 4.35 14.11 -10.47
CA GLY A 135 4.88 13.65 -11.74
C GLY A 135 5.45 14.80 -12.54
N ASN A 136 6.76 14.78 -12.85
CA ASN A 136 7.31 15.71 -13.83
C ASN A 136 6.66 15.42 -15.20
N GLU A 137 6.15 16.45 -15.86
CA GLU A 137 5.53 16.39 -17.20
C GLU A 137 6.50 15.99 -18.33
N ASP A 138 7.76 15.72 -18.05
CA ASP A 138 8.81 15.42 -19.05
C ASP A 138 8.92 13.93 -19.45
N SER A 139 7.88 13.13 -19.27
CA SER A 139 7.79 11.91 -20.09
C SER A 139 7.12 12.28 -21.40
N GLU A 140 7.92 12.44 -22.45
CA GLU A 140 7.44 12.24 -23.83
C GLU A 140 6.49 11.05 -23.81
N GLU A 141 5.20 11.32 -24.03
CA GLU A 141 4.24 10.28 -24.38
C GLU A 141 4.86 9.52 -25.56
N GLU A 142 5.21 8.26 -25.35
CA GLU A 142 5.24 7.31 -26.47
C GLU A 142 3.87 7.38 -27.11
N LYS A 143 3.79 8.13 -28.22
CA LYS A 143 2.62 8.17 -29.09
C LYS A 143 2.12 6.73 -29.26
N PRO A 144 0.87 6.42 -28.89
CA PRO A 144 0.32 5.11 -29.19
C PRO A 144 0.33 4.97 -30.71
N THR A 145 1.01 3.92 -31.20
CA THR A 145 0.85 3.49 -32.58
C THR A 145 -0.64 3.20 -32.82
N PRO A 146 -1.24 3.71 -33.92
CA PRO A 146 -2.65 3.51 -34.16
C PRO A 146 -2.92 2.00 -34.29
N LYS A 147 -3.74 1.49 -33.37
CA LYS A 147 -4.28 0.14 -33.40
C LYS A 147 -5.12 0.01 -34.69
N PRO A 148 -5.00 -1.07 -35.47
CA PRO A 148 -5.87 -1.29 -36.64
C PRO A 148 -7.33 -1.25 -36.21
N GLU A 149 -8.16 -0.50 -36.94
CA GLU A 149 -9.60 -0.46 -36.73
C GLU A 149 -10.19 -1.88 -36.83
N PRO A 150 -10.97 -2.34 -35.84
CA PRO A 150 -11.66 -3.60 -35.94
C PRO A 150 -12.71 -3.52 -37.06
N GLN A 151 -12.74 -4.52 -37.93
CA GLN A 151 -13.84 -4.69 -38.89
C GLN A 151 -15.16 -4.84 -38.13
N PRO A 152 -16.26 -4.23 -38.63
CA PRO A 152 -17.56 -4.37 -37.99
C PRO A 152 -18.02 -5.83 -38.00
N GLU A 153 -18.35 -6.34 -36.82
CA GLU A 153 -19.05 -7.61 -36.66
C GLU A 153 -20.43 -7.52 -37.33
N PRO A 154 -20.93 -8.62 -37.94
CA PRO A 154 -22.26 -8.65 -38.52
C PRO A 154 -23.34 -8.50 -37.43
N GLU A 155 -24.33 -7.64 -37.70
CA GLU A 155 -25.49 -7.41 -36.83
C GLU A 155 -26.23 -8.73 -36.56
N PRO A 156 -26.58 -9.03 -35.29
CA PRO A 156 -27.42 -10.18 -34.98
C PRO A 156 -28.86 -9.94 -35.45
N GLU A 157 -29.47 -10.99 -36.02
CA GLU A 157 -30.90 -11.01 -36.37
C GLU A 157 -31.76 -10.79 -35.11
N PRO A 158 -32.88 -10.05 -35.22
CA PRO A 158 -33.73 -9.75 -34.08
C PRO A 158 -34.46 -11.00 -33.58
N GLU A 159 -34.31 -11.30 -32.29
CA GLU A 159 -35.11 -12.30 -31.59
C GLU A 159 -36.61 -11.91 -31.58
N PRO A 160 -37.52 -12.89 -31.66
CA PRO A 160 -38.95 -12.63 -31.60
C PRO A 160 -39.40 -12.12 -30.22
N GLN A 161 -40.26 -11.11 -30.23
CA GLN A 161 -40.86 -10.50 -29.04
C GLN A 161 -41.68 -11.53 -28.24
N PRO A 162 -41.60 -11.53 -26.90
CA PRO A 162 -42.54 -12.26 -26.06
C PRO A 162 -43.93 -11.63 -26.11
N GLU A 163 -44.96 -12.48 -26.13
CA GLU A 163 -46.37 -12.09 -25.96
C GLU A 163 -46.60 -11.45 -24.58
N PRO A 164 -47.50 -10.45 -24.46
CA PRO A 164 -47.77 -9.78 -23.19
C PRO A 164 -48.56 -10.68 -22.23
N GLU A 165 -48.08 -10.77 -20.99
CA GLU A 165 -48.83 -11.34 -19.86
C GLU A 165 -50.01 -10.43 -19.47
N PRO A 166 -51.13 -11.01 -18.97
CA PRO A 166 -52.31 -10.26 -18.59
C PRO A 166 -52.11 -9.45 -17.30
N GLU A 167 -52.65 -8.22 -17.31
CA GLU A 167 -52.70 -7.30 -16.17
C GLU A 167 -53.49 -7.90 -14.99
N PRO A 168 -52.98 -7.85 -13.75
CA PRO A 168 -53.79 -8.07 -12.56
C PRO A 168 -54.66 -6.85 -12.23
N GLU A 169 -55.92 -7.14 -11.87
CA GLU A 169 -56.94 -6.19 -11.44
C GLU A 169 -56.53 -5.39 -10.18
N PRO A 170 -56.96 -4.12 -10.06
CA PRO A 170 -56.66 -3.30 -8.88
C PRO A 170 -57.50 -3.71 -7.66
N GLU A 171 -56.82 -4.03 -6.56
CA GLU A 171 -57.43 -4.20 -5.24
C GLU A 171 -57.78 -2.83 -4.57
N PRO A 172 -58.72 -2.83 -3.59
CA PRO A 172 -59.47 -1.64 -3.19
C PRO A 172 -58.69 -0.65 -2.33
N GLN A 173 -59.03 0.63 -2.50
CA GLN A 173 -58.57 1.74 -1.66
C GLN A 173 -59.00 1.57 -0.19
N PRO A 174 -58.09 1.75 0.78
CA PRO A 174 -58.46 1.93 2.19
C PRO A 174 -59.09 3.32 2.42
N GLU A 175 -60.15 3.34 3.24
CA GLU A 175 -60.84 4.53 3.72
C GLU A 175 -59.90 5.48 4.52
N PRO A 176 -60.14 6.80 4.50
CA PRO A 176 -59.32 7.77 5.21
C PRO A 176 -59.55 7.70 6.73
N GLN A 177 -58.45 7.58 7.48
CA GLN A 177 -58.44 7.77 8.94
C GLN A 177 -58.37 9.27 9.32
N PRO A 178 -58.78 9.62 10.56
CA PRO A 178 -59.04 11.00 10.96
C PRO A 178 -57.79 11.88 11.04
N GLU A 179 -57.97 13.16 10.72
CA GLU A 179 -56.98 14.22 10.88
C GLU A 179 -56.50 14.34 12.35
N PRO A 180 -55.18 14.30 12.61
CA PRO A 180 -54.63 14.71 13.89
C PRO A 180 -54.75 16.24 14.05
N GLN A 181 -55.11 16.68 15.26
CA GLN A 181 -55.08 18.08 15.66
C GLN A 181 -53.66 18.68 15.51
N PRO A 182 -53.55 19.97 15.16
CA PRO A 182 -52.26 20.63 15.01
C PRO A 182 -51.52 20.72 16.36
N GLU A 183 -50.29 20.23 16.38
CA GLU A 183 -49.34 20.52 17.46
C GLU A 183 -48.88 21.99 17.43
N PRO A 184 -48.43 22.54 18.57
CA PRO A 184 -48.00 23.94 18.66
C PRO A 184 -46.77 24.21 17.78
N GLU A 185 -46.78 25.35 17.10
CA GLU A 185 -45.63 25.84 16.34
C GLU A 185 -44.38 25.96 17.23
N PRO A 186 -43.24 25.35 16.85
CA PRO A 186 -41.99 25.59 17.53
C PRO A 186 -41.53 27.02 17.26
N GLN A 187 -41.03 27.69 18.32
CA GLN A 187 -40.40 28.99 18.20
C GLN A 187 -39.20 28.91 17.25
N PRO A 188 -38.95 29.95 16.43
CA PRO A 188 -37.82 29.96 15.51
C PRO A 188 -36.51 29.88 16.28
N GLU A 189 -35.69 28.89 15.93
CA GLU A 189 -34.30 28.81 16.37
C GLU A 189 -33.51 30.03 15.86
N PRO A 190 -32.46 30.45 16.58
CA PRO A 190 -31.59 31.53 16.13
C PRO A 190 -30.95 31.18 14.79
N GLU A 191 -30.97 32.13 13.85
CA GLU A 191 -30.27 31.99 12.58
C GLU A 191 -28.78 31.66 12.85
N PRO A 192 -28.25 30.55 12.30
CA PRO A 192 -26.84 30.25 12.41
C PRO A 192 -26.05 31.37 11.72
N GLN A 193 -25.03 31.87 12.41
CA GLN A 193 -24.08 32.81 11.81
C GLN A 193 -23.48 32.18 10.55
N PRO A 194 -23.29 32.96 9.47
CA PRO A 194 -22.66 32.46 8.26
C PRO A 194 -21.29 31.88 8.62
N GLU A 195 -21.12 30.58 8.30
CA GLU A 195 -19.83 29.94 8.39
C GLU A 195 -18.81 30.73 7.55
N PRO A 196 -17.56 30.88 8.03
CA PRO A 196 -16.52 31.49 7.24
C PRO A 196 -16.42 30.80 5.87
N GLU A 197 -16.38 31.58 4.80
CA GLU A 197 -16.21 31.06 3.44
C GLU A 197 -15.03 30.06 3.42
N PRO A 198 -15.22 28.86 2.85
CA PRO A 198 -14.14 27.91 2.73
C PRO A 198 -12.99 28.58 1.97
N GLN A 199 -11.82 28.60 2.60
CA GLN A 199 -10.60 28.98 1.90
C GLN A 199 -10.48 28.09 0.66
N PRO A 200 -10.07 28.65 -0.49
CA PRO A 200 -9.84 27.84 -1.67
C PRO A 200 -8.89 26.71 -1.30
N GLU A 201 -9.35 25.46 -1.48
CA GLU A 201 -8.48 24.30 -1.39
C GLU A 201 -7.28 24.55 -2.31
N PRO A 202 -6.04 24.29 -1.86
CA PRO A 202 -4.89 24.36 -2.75
C PRO A 202 -5.19 23.43 -3.92
N ASP A 203 -5.18 24.00 -5.12
CA ASP A 203 -5.41 23.29 -6.37
C ASP A 203 -4.24 22.33 -6.63
N ASN A 204 -4.30 21.17 -5.96
CA ASN A 204 -3.37 20.06 -6.09
C ASN A 204 -3.74 19.14 -7.27
N SER A 205 -4.62 19.61 -8.18
CA SER A 205 -4.97 18.89 -9.41
C SER A 205 -3.83 18.85 -10.45
N LYS A 206 -2.69 19.48 -10.17
CA LYS A 206 -1.49 19.42 -11.01
C LYS A 206 -0.74 18.09 -10.83
N LYS A 207 -1.26 17.08 -11.55
CA LYS A 207 -0.63 15.81 -11.99
C LYS A 207 0.22 15.06 -10.96
N CYS A 208 -0.49 14.30 -10.13
CA CYS A 208 0.05 13.15 -9.39
C CYS A 208 0.50 12.02 -10.35
N ILE A 209 1.61 11.35 -10.04
CA ILE A 209 1.91 9.97 -10.47
C ILE A 209 0.88 9.05 -9.79
N ALA A 210 -0.29 8.93 -10.43
CA ALA A 210 -1.38 7.99 -10.16
C ALA A 210 -1.98 8.01 -8.73
N ASP A 211 -3.28 7.71 -8.62
CA ASP A 211 -3.96 7.46 -7.35
C ASP A 211 -3.39 6.25 -6.56
N LYS A 212 -2.43 5.52 -7.15
CA LYS A 212 -1.75 4.34 -6.61
C LYS A 212 -0.32 4.26 -7.16
N PRO A 213 0.66 4.94 -6.56
CA PRO A 213 2.01 5.06 -7.13
C PRO A 213 2.78 3.72 -7.21
N PHE A 214 2.37 2.71 -6.43
CA PHE A 214 2.93 1.35 -6.52
C PHE A 214 2.02 0.36 -7.27
N ASP A 215 0.95 0.82 -7.92
CA ASP A 215 0.06 0.00 -8.76
C ASP A 215 -0.36 -1.32 -8.06
N ILE A 216 -0.07 -2.48 -8.64
CA ILE A 216 -0.35 -3.79 -8.05
C ILE A 216 0.45 -4.07 -6.77
N ILE A 217 1.67 -3.52 -6.65
CA ILE A 217 2.53 -3.65 -5.45
C ILE A 217 1.88 -2.97 -4.24
N SER A 218 1.00 -1.99 -4.45
CA SER A 218 0.24 -1.34 -3.37
C SER A 218 -0.62 -2.31 -2.55
N ASN A 219 -0.83 -3.55 -3.00
CA ASN A 219 -1.56 -4.60 -2.26
C ASN A 219 -0.67 -5.39 -1.30
N PHE A 220 0.66 -5.22 -1.35
CA PHE A 220 1.63 -6.04 -0.64
C PHE A 220 2.29 -5.27 0.51
N GLY A 221 2.42 -5.93 1.66
CA GLY A 221 3.23 -5.42 2.76
C GLY A 221 4.71 -5.54 2.46
N ALA A 222 5.10 -6.64 1.80
CA ALA A 222 6.47 -6.87 1.34
C ALA A 222 6.49 -7.37 -0.10
N PHE A 223 7.39 -6.81 -0.90
CA PHE A 223 7.56 -7.15 -2.30
C PHE A 223 9.05 -7.23 -2.66
N SER A 224 9.47 -8.38 -3.18
CA SER A 224 10.84 -8.66 -3.58
C SER A 224 10.94 -8.99 -5.06
N PHE A 225 11.87 -8.35 -5.76
CA PHE A 225 12.22 -8.67 -7.14
C PHE A 225 13.23 -9.82 -7.27
N GLY A 226 13.42 -10.57 -6.19
CA GLY A 226 14.27 -11.75 -6.08
C GLY A 226 13.75 -12.65 -4.97
N ASP A 227 14.66 -13.23 -4.19
CA ASP A 227 14.29 -14.10 -3.07
C ASP A 227 13.83 -13.30 -1.84
N PHE A 228 12.98 -13.92 -1.03
CA PHE A 228 12.50 -13.38 0.23
C PHE A 228 12.63 -14.46 1.31
N ASN A 229 13.66 -14.34 2.14
CA ASN A 229 14.01 -15.29 3.19
C ASN A 229 13.70 -14.68 4.56
N ALA A 230 12.58 -15.08 5.16
CA ALA A 230 12.09 -14.51 6.41
C ALA A 230 11.87 -15.59 7.47
N TYR A 231 12.21 -15.26 8.72
CA TYR A 231 12.09 -16.22 9.81
C TYR A 231 11.80 -15.57 11.17
N ASN A 232 11.17 -16.31 12.08
CA ASN A 232 10.95 -15.94 13.49
C ASN A 232 10.26 -14.57 13.69
N SER A 233 9.25 -14.25 12.88
CA SER A 233 8.50 -12.98 12.96
C SER A 233 7.21 -13.07 12.15
N ASP A 234 6.71 -11.97 11.61
CA ASP A 234 5.54 -11.96 10.75
C ASP A 234 5.46 -10.72 9.84
N VAL A 235 4.60 -10.81 8.83
CA VAL A 235 4.13 -9.69 8.03
C VAL A 235 2.62 -9.56 8.21
N GLN A 236 2.16 -8.36 8.55
CA GLN A 236 0.74 -8.03 8.60
C GLN A 236 0.26 -7.58 7.24
N GLY A 237 0.31 -8.47 6.26
CA GLY A 237 -0.07 -8.17 4.90
C GLY A 237 0.37 -9.27 3.96
N ARG A 238 0.41 -8.95 2.67
CA ARG A 238 0.75 -9.91 1.60
C ARG A 238 2.24 -9.87 1.26
N ILE A 239 2.77 -11.00 0.79
CA ILE A 239 4.14 -11.11 0.24
C ILE A 239 4.10 -11.40 -1.26
N GLY A 240 4.83 -10.60 -2.03
CA GLY A 240 5.21 -10.89 -3.42
C GLY A 240 6.69 -11.17 -3.52
N ALA A 241 7.12 -12.25 -4.17
CA ALA A 241 8.54 -12.55 -4.38
C ALA A 241 8.77 -13.13 -5.77
N LYS A 242 9.53 -12.46 -6.63
CA LYS A 242 9.85 -13.01 -7.96
C LYS A 242 10.52 -14.39 -7.86
N GLY A 243 11.43 -14.53 -6.90
CA GLY A 243 12.20 -15.75 -6.65
C GLY A 243 11.52 -16.66 -5.63
N ARG A 244 12.33 -17.27 -4.77
CA ARG A 244 11.85 -18.14 -3.69
C ARG A 244 11.37 -17.32 -2.50
N LEU A 245 10.18 -17.64 -2.00
CA LEU A 245 9.76 -17.27 -0.66
C LEU A 245 10.10 -18.39 0.31
N SER A 246 11.03 -18.14 1.24
CA SER A 246 11.33 -19.01 2.37
C SER A 246 10.81 -18.35 3.65
N ALA A 247 9.75 -18.89 4.24
CA ALA A 247 9.12 -18.37 5.45
C ALA A 247 9.10 -19.45 6.55
N VAL A 248 9.98 -19.32 7.55
CA VAL A 248 10.14 -20.32 8.63
C VAL A 248 9.81 -19.72 9.98
N SER A 249 8.77 -20.22 10.65
CA SER A 249 8.23 -19.56 11.85
C SER A 249 7.91 -18.09 11.57
N TYR A 250 7.48 -17.80 10.34
CA TYR A 250 7.19 -16.45 9.86
C TYR A 250 5.75 -16.39 9.35
N SER A 251 4.85 -15.80 10.12
CA SER A 251 3.43 -15.79 9.76
C SER A 251 3.08 -14.67 8.80
N ILE A 252 2.11 -14.92 7.93
CA ILE A 252 1.72 -14.01 6.85
C ILE A 252 0.25 -13.67 7.03
N ASN A 253 -0.02 -12.36 7.09
CA ASN A 253 -1.35 -11.78 7.12
C ASN A 253 -2.17 -12.13 8.38
N ASN A 254 -1.48 -12.40 9.49
CA ASN A 254 -2.08 -13.02 10.67
C ASN A 254 -2.99 -12.10 11.49
N ASN A 255 -2.58 -10.84 11.63
CA ASN A 255 -3.27 -9.84 12.46
C ASN A 255 -4.06 -8.84 11.61
N VAL A 256 -4.03 -8.97 10.28
CA VAL A 256 -4.98 -8.27 9.42
C VAL A 256 -6.38 -8.76 9.82
N TYR A 257 -7.28 -7.82 10.12
CA TYR A 257 -8.60 -8.02 10.78
C TYR A 257 -8.58 -8.44 12.26
N ASN A 258 -7.71 -7.82 13.08
CA ASN A 258 -7.67 -8.12 14.52
C ASN A 258 -7.46 -9.62 14.81
N GLY A 259 -6.75 -10.32 13.93
CA GLY A 259 -6.46 -11.75 14.07
C GLY A 259 -7.50 -12.69 13.47
N GLN A 260 -8.64 -12.18 12.99
CA GLN A 260 -9.76 -13.01 12.53
C GLN A 260 -9.45 -13.73 11.22
N GLN A 261 -9.81 -15.01 11.16
CA GLN A 261 -9.78 -15.81 9.94
C GLN A 261 -11.16 -15.79 9.28
N TYR A 262 -11.19 -15.48 8.00
CA TYR A 262 -12.36 -15.58 7.14
C TYR A 262 -12.17 -16.70 6.11
N LYS A 263 -13.29 -17.24 5.62
CA LYS A 263 -13.26 -17.90 4.31
C LYS A 263 -13.08 -16.84 3.23
N CYS A 264 -12.23 -17.08 2.23
CA CYS A 264 -11.92 -16.06 1.22
C CYS A 264 -13.18 -15.59 0.47
N SER A 265 -14.15 -16.47 0.18
CA SER A 265 -15.43 -16.09 -0.45
C SER A 265 -16.39 -15.27 0.44
N GLN A 266 -16.20 -15.30 1.75
CA GLN A 266 -17.04 -14.62 2.75
C GLN A 266 -16.30 -13.43 3.39
N SER A 267 -15.06 -13.18 2.97
CA SER A 267 -14.24 -12.10 3.49
C SER A 267 -14.85 -10.74 3.13
N PRO A 268 -14.75 -9.73 4.01
CA PRO A 268 -15.02 -8.35 3.64
C PRO A 268 -14.21 -7.86 2.44
N LEU A 269 -13.06 -8.48 2.17
CA LEU A 269 -12.18 -8.20 1.02
C LEU A 269 -12.23 -9.31 -0.05
N LYS A 270 -13.33 -10.03 -0.19
CA LYS A 270 -13.49 -11.08 -1.22
C LYS A 270 -13.24 -10.57 -2.65
N ASP A 271 -13.48 -9.28 -2.89
CA ASP A 271 -13.28 -8.60 -4.17
C ASP A 271 -11.92 -7.87 -4.26
N ASP A 272 -11.09 -7.94 -3.21
CA ASP A 272 -9.71 -7.42 -3.20
C ASP A 272 -8.74 -8.44 -3.83
N PHE A 273 -7.45 -8.12 -3.79
CA PHE A 273 -6.39 -8.99 -4.26
C PHE A 273 -6.43 -10.38 -3.56
N PRO A 274 -6.58 -11.49 -4.32
CA PRO A 274 -7.04 -12.76 -3.77
C PRO A 274 -5.95 -13.61 -3.09
N TYR A 275 -4.68 -13.21 -3.22
CA TYR A 275 -3.55 -13.99 -2.71
C TYR A 275 -2.87 -13.29 -1.55
N ALA A 276 -2.55 -14.02 -0.48
CA ALA A 276 -1.64 -13.56 0.57
C ALA A 276 -0.18 -13.76 0.17
N VAL A 277 0.09 -14.73 -0.71
CA VAL A 277 1.43 -15.06 -1.21
C VAL A 277 1.38 -15.20 -2.73
N VAL A 278 2.28 -14.50 -3.42
CA VAL A 278 2.60 -14.74 -4.83
C VAL A 278 4.12 -14.88 -4.95
N ALA A 279 4.62 -16.07 -5.30
CA ALA A 279 6.06 -16.30 -5.37
C ALA A 279 6.50 -17.25 -6.49
N GLY A 280 7.73 -17.13 -6.98
CA GLY A 280 8.31 -18.09 -7.94
C GLY A 280 8.28 -19.53 -7.40
N SER A 281 8.83 -19.75 -6.20
CA SER A 281 8.68 -20.99 -5.44
C SER A 281 8.40 -20.68 -3.97
N VAL A 282 7.81 -21.63 -3.25
CA VAL A 282 7.49 -21.45 -1.82
C VAL A 282 8.06 -22.56 -0.94
N TYR A 283 8.59 -22.13 0.21
CA TYR A 283 8.94 -22.97 1.34
C TYR A 283 8.41 -22.30 2.60
N ILE A 284 7.26 -22.75 3.08
CA ILE A 284 6.57 -22.14 4.22
C ILE A 284 6.40 -23.21 5.30
N GLN A 285 7.10 -23.05 6.42
CA GLN A 285 7.22 -24.06 7.47
C GLN A 285 7.00 -23.43 8.85
N ASN A 286 6.27 -24.13 9.73
CA ASN A 286 5.91 -23.64 11.08
C ASN A 286 5.30 -22.23 11.08
N ALA A 287 4.61 -21.88 10.00
CA ALA A 287 4.05 -20.58 9.74
C ALA A 287 2.56 -20.70 9.45
N SER A 288 1.87 -19.56 9.50
CA SER A 288 0.46 -19.47 9.12
C SER A 288 0.28 -18.46 8.01
N VAL A 289 -0.68 -18.73 7.12
CA VAL A 289 -1.11 -17.83 6.05
C VAL A 289 -2.61 -17.66 6.20
N LYS A 290 -3.06 -16.45 6.51
CA LYS A 290 -4.49 -16.16 6.69
C LYS A 290 -5.04 -15.30 5.57
N ASN A 291 -6.36 -15.37 5.40
CA ASN A 291 -7.15 -14.41 4.61
C ASN A 291 -6.62 -14.12 3.19
N GLY A 292 -6.09 -15.15 2.52
CA GLY A 292 -5.64 -15.05 1.13
C GLY A 292 -5.06 -16.36 0.63
N GLY A 293 -5.09 -16.56 -0.69
CA GLY A 293 -4.53 -17.72 -1.35
C GLY A 293 -3.00 -17.72 -1.45
N ILE A 294 -2.47 -18.80 -2.02
CA ILE A 294 -1.04 -18.96 -2.34
C ILE A 294 -0.92 -19.23 -3.86
N ALA A 295 -0.24 -18.35 -4.58
CA ALA A 295 0.11 -18.56 -5.98
C ALA A 295 1.63 -18.78 -6.09
N SER A 296 2.04 -19.92 -6.65
CA SER A 296 3.47 -20.17 -6.89
C SER A 296 3.75 -21.17 -7.99
N THR A 297 4.72 -20.89 -8.87
CA THR A 297 5.06 -21.81 -9.97
C THR A 297 5.57 -23.16 -9.49
N ASP A 298 6.12 -23.22 -8.27
CA ASP A 298 6.55 -24.43 -7.60
C ASP A 298 6.02 -24.51 -6.16
N LEU A 299 5.08 -25.42 -5.95
CA LEU A 299 4.45 -25.73 -4.66
C LEU A 299 4.98 -27.02 -4.02
N THR A 300 6.04 -27.63 -4.54
CA THR A 300 6.52 -28.95 -4.11
C THR A 300 6.93 -28.99 -2.63
N GLU A 301 7.44 -27.87 -2.12
CA GLU A 301 7.88 -27.73 -0.73
C GLU A 301 6.89 -26.95 0.16
N LEU A 302 5.66 -26.72 -0.31
CA LEU A 302 4.60 -26.16 0.50
C LEU A 302 4.12 -27.20 1.54
N ASP A 303 4.10 -26.81 2.82
CA ASP A 303 3.58 -27.68 3.87
C ASP A 303 2.14 -28.15 3.57
N GLY A 304 1.91 -29.46 3.67
CA GLY A 304 0.63 -30.08 3.30
C GLY A 304 -0.51 -29.65 4.22
N ASN A 305 -0.24 -29.44 5.51
CA ASN A 305 -1.26 -28.97 6.45
C ASN A 305 -1.65 -27.53 6.16
N LEU A 306 -0.67 -26.67 5.89
CA LEU A 306 -0.89 -25.30 5.47
C LEU A 306 -1.71 -25.24 4.17
N LYS A 307 -1.34 -26.04 3.16
CA LYS A 307 -2.10 -26.13 1.90
C LYS A 307 -3.56 -26.51 2.16
N ASN A 308 -3.80 -27.53 2.98
CA ASN A 308 -5.14 -27.97 3.33
C ASN A 308 -5.91 -26.89 4.10
N LEU A 309 -5.25 -26.13 4.98
CA LEU A 309 -5.87 -25.04 5.73
C LEU A 309 -6.28 -23.88 4.80
N VAL A 310 -5.46 -23.51 3.83
CA VAL A 310 -5.79 -22.47 2.84
C VAL A 310 -7.01 -22.91 2.02
N LEU A 311 -7.04 -24.15 1.54
CA LEU A 311 -8.18 -24.70 0.78
C LEU A 311 -9.45 -24.85 1.64
N TYR A 312 -9.32 -25.25 2.90
CA TYR A 312 -10.45 -25.35 3.85
C TYR A 312 -11.11 -23.99 4.09
N ASN A 313 -10.33 -22.92 4.04
CA ASN A 313 -10.81 -21.54 4.11
C ASN A 313 -11.24 -20.97 2.75
N ASP A 314 -11.48 -21.81 1.74
CA ASP A 314 -11.97 -21.42 0.41
C ASP A 314 -11.05 -20.42 -0.31
N CYS A 315 -9.76 -20.43 0.04
CA CYS A 315 -8.75 -19.61 -0.60
C CYS A 315 -8.04 -20.43 -1.69
N LYS A 316 -7.58 -19.76 -2.76
CA LYS A 316 -7.00 -20.42 -3.93
C LYS A 316 -5.55 -20.83 -3.68
N VAL A 317 -5.19 -22.04 -4.12
CA VAL A 317 -3.80 -22.47 -4.28
C VAL A 317 -3.56 -22.77 -5.75
N THR A 318 -2.62 -22.08 -6.41
CA THR A 318 -2.42 -22.17 -7.87
C THR A 318 -0.94 -22.16 -8.25
N ASN A 319 -0.64 -22.73 -9.43
CA ASN A 319 0.67 -22.65 -10.07
C ASN A 319 0.85 -21.45 -11.01
N ASP A 320 -0.20 -20.65 -11.17
CA ASP A 320 -0.20 -19.47 -12.04
C ASP A 320 0.08 -18.21 -11.23
N ILE A 321 1.19 -17.54 -11.53
CA ILE A 321 1.58 -16.25 -10.95
C ILE A 321 1.49 -15.10 -11.95
N SER A 322 0.92 -15.32 -13.14
CA SER A 322 0.82 -14.32 -14.22
C SER A 322 0.00 -13.08 -13.85
N ILE A 323 -0.72 -13.13 -12.72
CA ILE A 323 -1.36 -11.97 -12.10
C ILE A 323 -0.35 -10.85 -11.77
N ILE A 324 0.95 -11.16 -11.69
CA ILE A 324 2.03 -10.18 -11.53
C ILE A 324 3.12 -10.40 -12.59
N ASP A 325 3.39 -9.37 -13.38
CA ASP A 325 4.59 -9.29 -14.22
C ASP A 325 5.73 -8.65 -13.41
N PHE A 326 6.50 -9.48 -12.70
CA PHE A 326 7.54 -9.01 -11.79
C PHE A 326 8.63 -8.18 -12.49
N ASP A 327 8.96 -8.47 -13.74
CA ASP A 327 10.00 -7.74 -14.49
C ASP A 327 9.52 -6.34 -14.91
N LYS A 328 8.26 -6.25 -15.32
CA LYS A 328 7.62 -4.96 -15.59
C LYS A 328 7.50 -4.13 -14.32
N GLU A 329 7.07 -4.72 -13.22
CA GLU A 329 6.93 -4.00 -11.95
C GLU A 329 8.29 -3.59 -11.37
N GLU A 330 9.35 -4.39 -11.52
CA GLU A 330 10.72 -4.01 -11.16
C GLU A 330 11.17 -2.76 -11.93
N SER A 331 10.99 -2.79 -13.26
CA SER A 331 11.36 -1.67 -14.13
C SER A 331 10.59 -0.39 -13.78
N LYS A 332 9.29 -0.50 -13.47
CA LYS A 332 8.46 0.62 -13.00
C LYS A 332 8.98 1.19 -11.67
N MET A 333 9.27 0.34 -10.68
CA MET A 333 9.74 0.80 -9.37
C MET A 333 11.12 1.43 -9.42
N ILE A 334 12.03 0.90 -10.25
CA ILE A 334 13.33 1.54 -10.54
C ILE A 334 13.12 2.92 -11.16
N SER A 335 12.28 3.02 -12.20
CA SER A 335 11.99 4.29 -12.87
C SER A 335 11.37 5.31 -11.92
N LEU A 336 10.37 4.90 -11.13
CA LEU A 336 9.74 5.74 -10.10
C LEU A 336 10.79 6.24 -9.10
N SER A 337 11.58 5.34 -8.51
CA SER A 337 12.59 5.70 -7.53
C SER A 337 13.61 6.70 -8.08
N GLN A 338 14.04 6.53 -9.33
CA GLN A 338 14.92 7.48 -10.03
C GLN A 338 14.25 8.84 -10.30
N LYS A 339 12.95 8.88 -10.61
CA LYS A 339 12.19 10.12 -10.77
C LYS A 339 12.09 10.87 -9.44
N LEU A 340 11.70 10.19 -8.36
CA LEU A 340 11.61 10.78 -7.01
C LEU A 340 12.96 11.35 -6.55
N ALA A 341 14.07 10.69 -6.92
CA ALA A 341 15.41 11.15 -6.57
C ALA A 341 15.83 12.48 -7.22
N LYS A 342 15.13 12.91 -8.28
CA LYS A 342 15.35 14.20 -8.95
C LYS A 342 14.52 15.34 -8.34
N LEU A 343 13.51 15.01 -7.54
CA LEU A 343 12.72 16.01 -6.83
C LEU A 343 13.61 16.76 -5.85
N LYS A 344 13.30 18.04 -5.69
CA LYS A 344 13.92 18.92 -4.70
C LYS A 344 12.81 19.47 -3.83
N ASP A 345 13.16 19.83 -2.60
CA ASP A 345 12.29 20.63 -1.76
C ASP A 345 12.19 22.01 -2.42
N SER A 346 11.07 22.30 -3.09
CA SER A 346 10.83 23.60 -3.72
C SER A 346 10.31 24.59 -2.68
N ASP A 347 10.74 25.84 -2.79
CA ASP A 347 10.31 26.95 -1.92
C ASP A 347 9.06 27.68 -2.40
N GLU A 348 8.34 27.15 -3.40
CA GLU A 348 7.17 27.82 -3.97
C GLU A 348 6.00 27.97 -3.00
#